data_AF-A0A527XED9-F1
#
_entry.id   AF-A0A527XED9-F1
#
_cell.length_a   1.000
_cell.length_b   1.000
_cell.length_c   1.000
_cell.angle_alpha   90.00
_cell.angle_beta   90.00
_cell.angle_gamma   90.00
#
_symmetry.space_group_name_H-M   'P 1'
#
loop_
_entity.id
_entity.type
_entity.pdbx_description
1 polymer ?
#
loop_
_entity_poly.entity_id
_entity_poly.type
_entity_poly.pdbx_seq_one_letter_code
_entity_poly.pdbx_strand_id
1 'polypeptide(L)' 'TVAYLKSLKDGNGKVGAVGFCWGGGAVNQLAVHAPDLSAGVAYYGMQPKAEDAAKIKAPLLLHYAGLDSRTNAG' A
#
# COMPACT_ATOMS: atom_id res chain seq x y z
N THR A 1 -12.44 -3.78 -1.72
CA THR A 1 -12.26 -2.74 -0.67
C THR A 1 -12.22 -1.33 -1.24
N VAL A 2 -11.24 -0.96 -2.08
CA VAL A 2 -11.14 0.41 -2.64
C VAL A 2 -12.40 0.85 -3.38
N ALA A 3 -12.89 0.04 -4.33
CA ALA A 3 -14.12 0.34 -5.07
C ALA A 3 -15.34 0.59 -4.16
N TYR A 4 -15.49 -0.21 -3.10
CA TYR A 4 -16.57 -0.05 -2.12
C TYR A 4 -16.46 1.28 -1.38
N LEU A 5 -15.29 1.60 -0.81
CA LEU A 5 -15.07 2.84 -0.07
C LEU A 5 -15.26 4.09 -0.94
N LYS A 6 -14.89 4.04 -2.22
CA LYS A 6 -15.12 5.13 -3.18
C LYS A 6 -16.60 5.40 -3.43
N SER A 7 -17.46 4.39 -3.28
CA SER A 7 -18.90 4.50 -3.53
C SER A 7 -19.71 5.01 -2.32
N LEU A 8 -19.08 5.22 -1.17
CA LEU A 8 -19.76 5.70 0.03
C LEU A 8 -20.28 7.12 -0.18
N LYS A 9 -21.57 7.34 0.13
CA LYS A 9 -22.24 8.65 -0.02
C LYS A 9 -21.62 9.75 0.84
N ASP A 10 -21.10 9.38 2.01
CA ASP A 10 -20.45 10.30 2.94
C ASP A 10 -18.95 10.46 2.67
N GLY A 11 -18.42 9.82 1.62
CA GLY A 11 -17.04 9.92 1.19
C GLY A 11 -16.83 10.99 0.12
N ASN A 12 -15.56 11.27 -0.20
CA ASN A 12 -15.17 12.21 -1.26
C ASN A 12 -14.62 11.50 -2.52
N GLY A 13 -14.85 10.19 -2.65
CA GLY A 13 -14.38 9.37 -3.77
C GLY A 13 -12.87 9.07 -3.77
N LYS A 14 -12.10 9.56 -2.79
CA LYS A 14 -10.67 9.23 -2.61
C LYS A 14 -10.50 8.20 -1.49
N VAL A 15 -9.60 7.25 -1.70
CA VAL A 15 -9.31 6.19 -0.73
C VAL A 15 -7.81 6.11 -0.53
N GLY A 16 -7.39 6.27 0.72
CA GLY A 16 -6.03 5.99 1.17
C GLY A 16 -6.00 4.71 2.02
N ALA A 17 -4.82 4.10 2.13
CA ALA A 17 -4.61 2.96 3.02
C ALA A 17 -3.35 3.16 3.86
N VAL A 18 -3.43 2.81 5.14
CA VAL A 18 -2.30 2.78 6.07
C VAL A 18 -2.23 1.40 6.70
N GLY A 19 -1.03 0.85 6.83
CA GLY A 19 -0.85 -0.50 7.36
C GLY A 19 0.50 -0.71 8.03
N PHE A 20 0.53 -1.64 8.98
CA PHE A 20 1.68 -1.95 9.84
C PHE A 20 2.01 -3.45 9.76
N CYS A 21 3.30 -3.81 9.66
CA CYS A 21 3.75 -5.20 9.55
C CYS A 21 3.08 -5.91 8.36
N TRP A 22 2.34 -6.98 8.61
CA TRP A 22 1.53 -7.64 7.57
C TRP A 22 0.59 -6.66 6.86
N GLY A 23 0.00 -5.72 7.61
CA GLY A 23 -0.83 -4.66 7.03
C GLY A 23 -0.04 -3.71 6.11
N GLY A 24 1.24 -3.46 6.37
CA GLY A 24 2.11 -2.69 5.48
C GLY A 24 2.32 -3.43 4.15
N GLY A 25 2.52 -4.75 4.22
CA GLY A 25 2.55 -5.60 3.02
C GLY A 25 1.23 -5.60 2.27
N ALA A 26 0.10 -5.61 2.99
CA ALA A 26 -1.22 -5.51 2.37
C ALA A 26 -1.45 -4.16 1.66
N VAL A 27 -0.95 -3.05 2.21
CA VAL A 27 -0.97 -1.72 1.52
C VAL A 27 -0.18 -1.78 0.22
N ASN A 28 1.01 -2.39 0.23
CA ASN A 28 1.82 -2.56 -0.97
C ASN A 28 1.10 -3.38 -2.04
N GLN A 29 0.45 -4.49 -1.65
CA GLN A 29 -0.37 -5.29 -2.57
C GLN A 29 -1.59 -4.52 -3.09
N LEU A 30 -2.23 -3.71 -2.25
CA LEU A 30 -3.31 -2.83 -2.68
C LEU A 30 -2.83 -1.84 -3.74
N ALA A 31 -1.63 -1.26 -3.58
CA ALA A 31 -1.05 -0.33 -4.53
C ALA A 31 -0.72 -0.96 -5.89
N VAL A 32 -0.38 -2.26 -5.91
CA VAL A 32 -0.17 -3.03 -7.14
C VAL A 32 -1.49 -3.31 -7.87
N HIS A 33 -2.54 -3.69 -7.13
CA HIS A 33 -3.77 -4.24 -7.71
C HIS A 33 -4.93 -3.24 -7.82
N ALA A 34 -4.87 -2.10 -7.14
CA ALA A 34 -5.88 -1.03 -7.22
C ALA A 34 -5.23 0.24 -7.82
N PRO A 35 -5.20 0.36 -9.18
CA PRO A 35 -4.58 1.50 -9.84
C PRO A 35 -5.26 2.84 -9.54
N ASP A 36 -6.45 2.80 -8.93
CA ASP A 36 -7.23 3.96 -8.51
C ASP A 36 -7.14 4.25 -7.00
N LEU A 37 -6.22 3.59 -6.28
CA LEU A 37 -5.85 3.94 -4.91
C LEU A 37 -5.22 5.34 -4.88
N SER A 38 -5.71 6.20 -3.99
CA SER A 38 -5.28 7.60 -3.96
C SER A 38 -3.93 7.82 -3.28
N ALA A 39 -3.60 7.02 -2.25
CA ALA A 39 -2.29 7.01 -1.59
C ALA A 39 -2.15 5.76 -0.68
N GLY A 40 -0.91 5.35 -0.42
CA GLY A 40 -0.60 4.29 0.53
C GLY A 40 0.51 4.70 1.50
N VAL A 41 0.38 4.31 2.77
CA VAL A 41 1.45 4.42 3.77
C VAL A 41 1.71 3.05 4.38
N ALA A 42 2.92 2.52 4.20
CA ALA A 42 3.30 1.21 4.70
C ALA A 42 4.39 1.35 5.76
N TYR A 43 4.15 0.75 6.92
CA TYR A 43 5.11 0.64 8.01
C TYR A 43 5.63 -0.80 8.09
N TYR A 44 6.94 -0.97 7.88
CA TYR A 44 7.72 -2.22 8.00
C TYR A 44 6.98 -3.42 7.40
N GLY A 45 6.46 -3.21 6.19
CA GLY A 45 5.72 -4.20 5.42
C GLY A 45 6.55 -4.76 4.28
N MET A 46 6.33 -6.04 3.98
CA MET A 46 6.98 -6.72 2.86
C MET A 46 6.70 -5.99 1.54
N GLN A 47 7.72 -5.85 0.70
CA GLN A 47 7.64 -5.26 -0.63
C GLN A 47 6.80 -6.18 -1.55
N PRO A 48 6.17 -5.63 -2.60
CA PRO A 48 5.66 -6.48 -3.67
C PRO A 48 6.84 -7.08 -4.46
N LYS A 49 6.56 -8.08 -5.29
CA LYS A 49 7.58 -8.59 -6.22
C LYS A 49 8.09 -7.46 -7.11
N ALA A 50 9.38 -7.47 -7.44
CA ALA A 50 10.02 -6.43 -8.24
C ALA A 50 9.32 -6.21 -9.60
N GLU A 51 8.86 -7.28 -10.25
CA GLU A 51 8.11 -7.24 -11.51
C GLU A 51 6.74 -6.54 -11.40
N ASP A 52 6.15 -6.53 -10.21
CA ASP A 52 4.85 -5.90 -9.95
C ASP A 52 4.98 -4.44 -9.55
N ALA A 53 6.15 -3.99 -9.10
CA ALA A 53 6.37 -2.62 -8.65
C ALA A 53 6.04 -1.57 -9.73
N ALA A 54 6.29 -1.89 -11.00
CA ALA A 54 5.98 -1.00 -12.13
C ALA A 54 4.47 -0.76 -12.36
N LYS A 55 3.60 -1.62 -11.79
CA LYS A 55 2.15 -1.48 -11.88
C LYS A 55 1.62 -0.37 -10.96
N ILE A 56 2.35 -0.05 -9.89
CA ILE A 56 1.93 0.91 -8.87
C ILE A 56 1.78 2.31 -9.48
N LYS A 57 0.60 2.92 -9.26
CA LYS A 57 0.28 4.31 -9.66
C LYS A 57 0.09 5.24 -8.47
N ALA A 58 -0.28 4.69 -7.32
CA ALA A 58 -0.52 5.47 -6.11
C ALA A 58 0.81 6.05 -5.57
N PRO A 59 0.81 7.29 -5.06
CA PRO A 59 1.93 7.77 -4.25
C PRO A 59 2.04 6.93 -2.98
N LEU A 60 3.27 6.52 -2.65
CA LEU A 60 3.59 5.70 -1.49
C LEU A 60 4.54 6.42 -0.53
N LEU A 61 4.26 6.31 0.77
CA LEU A 61 5.19 6.64 1.84
C LEU A 61 5.55 5.34 2.58
N LEU A 62 6.82 4.97 2.55
CA LEU A 62 7.31 3.70 3.08
C LEU A 62 8.24 3.96 4.27
N HIS A 63 7.89 3.39 5.42
CA HIS A 63 8.68 3.48 6.64
C HIS A 63 9.28 2.12 6.95
N TYR A 64 10.61 2.01 6.87
CA TYR A 64 11.34 0.79 7.21
C TYR A 64 12.14 0.98 8.50
N ALA A 65 12.21 -0.07 9.31
CA ALA A 65 13.02 -0.08 10.52
C ALA A 65 14.45 -0.51 10.17
N GLY A 66 15.46 0.26 10.61
CA GLY A 66 16.85 0.04 10.23
C GLY A 66 17.42 -1.33 10.63
N LEU A 67 16.83 -2.00 11.62
CA LEU A 67 17.27 -3.32 12.11
C LEU A 67 16.41 -4.48 11.61
N ASP A 68 15.38 -4.22 10.78
CA ASP A 68 14.50 -5.29 10.25
C ASP A 68 15.12 -5.96 9.03
N SER A 69 16.14 -6.80 9.26
CA SER A 69 16.86 -7.50 8.19
C SER A 69 15.97 -8.40 7.34
N ARG A 70 14.89 -8.95 7.92
CA ARG A 70 13.98 -9.85 7.21
C ARG A 70 13.13 -9.10 6.19
N THR A 71 12.49 -8.01 6.58
CA THR A 71 11.67 -7.21 5.66
C THR A 71 12.53 -6.41 4.69
N ASN A 72 13.70 -5.94 5.12
CA ASN A 72 14.58 -5.13 4.27
C ASN A 72 15.30 -5.97 3.20
N ALA A 73 15.24 -7.30 3.26
CA ALA A 73 15.81 -8.19 2.26
C ALA A 73 15.11 -8.11 0.90
N GLY A 74 13.84 -7.68 0.87
CA GLY A 74 13.03 -7.62 -0.35
C GLY A 74 12.36 -8.93 -0.72
#